data_AF-A0A455W2V9-F1
#
_entry.id   AF-A0A455W2V9-F1
#
_cell.length_a   1.000
_cell.length_b   1.000
_cell.length_c   1.000
_cell.angle_alpha   90.00
_cell.angle_beta   90.00
_cell.angle_gamma   90.00
#
_symmetry.space_group_name_H-M   'P 1'
#
loop_
_entity.id
_entity.type
_entity.pdbx_description
1 polymer ?
#
loop_
_entity_poly.entity_id
_entity_poly.type
_entity_poly.pdbx_seq_one_letter_code
_entity_poly.pdbx_strand_id
1 'polypeptide(L)'
;MCNACNVQANYFHSIYCMYDHLVATHPVLWLRDSSKVRGGYISRNFLNPAGDVLAIWNGKGKGWRLRKFKHEAMDEVPDPTRDDFIFLLNTLSTFQPFLAIDE
;
A
#
# COMPACT_ATOMS: atom_id res chain seq x y z
N MET A 1 8.88 6.73 -11.65
CA MET A 1 9.13 7.28 -10.29
C MET A 1 9.23 8.80 -10.37
N CYS A 2 8.52 9.55 -9.53
CA CYS A 2 8.49 11.02 -9.61
C CYS A 2 9.64 11.70 -8.86
N ASN A 3 9.88 12.99 -9.17
CA ASN A 3 10.95 13.80 -8.55
C ASN A 3 10.76 14.05 -7.04
N ALA A 4 9.55 13.86 -6.52
CA ALA A 4 9.26 14.01 -5.09
C ALA A 4 9.62 12.76 -4.27
N CYS A 5 9.90 11.61 -4.90
CA CYS A 5 10.30 10.41 -4.18
C CYS A 5 11.77 10.48 -3.75
N ASN A 6 12.08 9.89 -2.60
CA ASN A 6 13.45 9.70 -2.14
C ASN A 6 13.62 8.24 -1.66
N VAL A 7 14.09 7.39 -2.57
CA VAL A 7 14.27 5.96 -2.32
C VAL A 7 15.30 5.71 -1.22
N GLN A 8 16.38 6.49 -1.17
CA GLN A 8 17.41 6.37 -0.12
C GLN A 8 16.84 6.66 1.27
N ALA A 9 15.93 7.64 1.37
CA ALA A 9 15.21 7.94 2.59
C ALA A 9 14.03 6.98 2.87
N ASN A 10 13.81 5.97 2.01
CA ASN A 10 12.64 5.10 2.05
C ASN A 10 11.31 5.89 2.04
N TYR A 11 11.23 6.91 1.19
CA TYR A 11 10.07 7.78 1.04
C TYR A 11 9.55 7.76 -0.40
N PHE A 12 8.27 7.44 -0.54
CA PHE A 12 7.58 7.40 -1.82
C PHE A 12 6.38 8.34 -1.76
N HIS A 13 6.35 9.32 -2.65
CA HIS A 13 5.40 10.42 -2.59
C HIS A 13 3.95 9.95 -2.75
N SER A 14 3.69 8.97 -3.63
CA SER A 14 2.35 8.50 -3.96
C SER A 14 2.25 6.99 -4.02
N ILE A 15 1.01 6.51 -4.01
CA ILE A 15 0.66 5.10 -4.17
C ILE A 15 1.22 4.52 -5.47
N TYR A 16 1.18 5.28 -6.56
CA TYR A 16 1.76 4.91 -7.85
C TYR A 16 3.27 4.72 -7.77
N CYS A 17 3.98 5.66 -7.12
CA CYS A 17 5.43 5.56 -7.00
C CYS A 17 5.86 4.34 -6.17
N MET A 18 5.10 4.02 -5.12
CA MET A 18 5.34 2.82 -4.33
C MET A 18 5.05 1.56 -5.15
N TYR A 19 3.90 1.50 -5.83
CA TYR A 19 3.53 0.34 -6.63
C TYR A 19 4.55 0.06 -7.75
N ASP A 20 4.92 1.07 -8.54
CA ASP A 20 5.91 0.96 -9.62
C ASP A 20 7.25 0.40 -9.11
N HIS A 21 7.67 0.84 -7.92
CA HIS A 21 8.89 0.36 -7.28
C HIS A 21 8.75 -1.09 -6.81
N LEU A 22 7.61 -1.44 -6.20
CA LEU A 22 7.39 -2.78 -5.69
C LEU A 22 7.27 -3.81 -6.81
N VAL A 23 6.52 -3.56 -7.88
CA VAL A 23 6.37 -4.55 -8.98
C VAL A 23 7.67 -4.86 -9.71
N ALA A 24 8.63 -3.94 -9.68
CA ALA A 24 9.97 -4.17 -10.21
C ALA A 24 10.82 -5.11 -9.34
N THR A 25 10.45 -5.29 -8.07
CA THR A 25 11.28 -6.00 -7.07
C THR A 25 10.59 -7.20 -6.44
N HIS A 26 9.26 -7.20 -6.36
CA HIS A 26 8.45 -8.20 -5.68
C HIS A 26 7.10 -8.38 -6.40
N PRO A 27 6.52 -9.59 -6.38
CA PRO A 27 5.13 -9.76 -6.80
C PRO A 27 4.22 -9.02 -5.81
N VAL A 28 3.47 -8.05 -6.32
CA VAL A 28 2.45 -7.32 -5.56
C VAL A 28 1.08 -7.70 -6.10
N LEU A 29 0.15 -8.03 -5.22
CA LEU A 29 -1.18 -8.48 -5.64
C LEU A 29 -2.32 -7.82 -4.88
N TRP A 30 -2.04 -7.33 -3.68
CA TRP A 30 -3.08 -6.80 -2.80
C TRP A 30 -2.71 -5.46 -2.22
N LEU A 31 -3.75 -4.65 -2.03
CA LEU A 31 -3.72 -3.42 -1.27
C LEU A 31 -4.77 -3.55 -0.16
N ARG A 32 -4.35 -3.41 1.09
CA ARG A 32 -5.25 -3.44 2.25
C ARG A 32 -5.54 -2.02 2.73
N ASP A 33 -6.81 -1.68 2.95
CA ASP A 33 -7.27 -0.47 3.64
C ASP A 33 -8.10 -0.80 4.88
N SER A 34 -7.46 -0.83 6.04
CA SER A 34 -8.16 -1.15 7.28
C SER A 34 -9.18 -0.09 7.72
N SER A 35 -9.16 1.12 7.14
CA SER A 35 -10.15 2.15 7.47
C SER A 35 -11.56 1.79 7.02
N LYS A 36 -11.69 0.90 6.03
CA LYS A 36 -12.99 0.41 5.55
C LYS A 36 -13.73 -0.48 6.54
N VAL A 37 -12.98 -1.15 7.42
CA VAL A 37 -13.54 -2.08 8.41
C VAL A 37 -13.43 -1.55 9.84
N ARG A 38 -12.55 -0.58 10.09
CA ARG A 38 -12.35 0.05 11.40
C ARG A 38 -12.28 1.57 11.28
N GLY A 39 -13.38 2.23 11.65
CA GLY A 39 -13.43 3.69 11.76
C GLY A 39 -12.35 4.23 12.70
N GLY A 40 -11.63 5.28 12.28
CA GLY A 40 -10.57 5.93 13.06
C GLY A 40 -9.20 5.26 12.99
N TYR A 41 -9.07 4.08 12.36
CA TYR A 41 -7.78 3.40 12.16
C TYR A 41 -7.40 3.40 10.68
N ILE A 42 -6.54 4.33 10.27
CA ILE A 42 -6.07 4.40 8.89
C ILE A 42 -4.74 3.67 8.75
N SER A 43 -4.80 2.41 8.35
CA SER A 43 -3.63 1.60 8.00
C SER A 43 -3.80 1.07 6.59
N ARG A 44 -2.90 1.49 5.71
CA ARG A 44 -2.89 1.06 4.30
C ARG A 44 -1.58 0.38 3.98
N ASN A 45 -1.67 -0.78 3.33
CA ASN A 45 -0.52 -1.66 3.13
C ASN A 45 -0.55 -2.30 1.73
N PHE A 46 0.60 -2.37 1.08
CA PHE A 46 0.78 -3.28 -0.06
C PHE A 46 1.21 -4.64 0.42
N LEU A 47 0.63 -5.69 -0.15
CA LEU A 47 0.94 -7.07 0.19
C LEU A 47 1.28 -7.89 -1.07
N ASN A 48 2.16 -8.87 -0.86
CA ASN A 48 2.43 -9.91 -1.84
C ASN A 48 1.25 -10.93 -1.88
N PRO A 49 1.26 -11.90 -2.82
CA PRO A 49 0.22 -12.92 -2.89
C PRO A 49 0.06 -13.78 -1.62
N ALA A 50 1.14 -13.94 -0.84
CA ALA A 50 1.14 -14.74 0.38
C ALA A 50 0.58 -13.98 1.59
N GLY A 51 0.44 -12.66 1.51
CA GLY A 51 -0.04 -11.81 2.61
C GLY A 51 1.05 -11.11 3.40
N ASP A 52 2.31 -11.12 2.94
CA ASP A 52 3.36 -10.34 3.57
C ASP A 52 3.20 -8.87 3.20
N VAL A 53 3.19 -8.00 4.22
CA VAL A 53 3.21 -6.55 4.03
C VAL A 53 4.59 -6.13 3.50
N LEU A 54 4.58 -5.49 2.33
CA LEU A 54 5.76 -4.98 1.63
C LEU A 54 5.96 -3.47 1.89
N ALA A 55 4.88 -2.72 1.97
CA ALA A 55 4.93 -1.27 2.16
C ALA A 55 3.77 -0.77 3.02
N ILE A 56 4.02 0.34 3.71
CA ILE A 56 3.13 0.95 4.69
C ILE A 56 2.92 2.41 4.28
N TRP A 57 1.67 2.85 4.33
CA TRP A 57 1.33 4.26 4.23
C TRP A 57 1.50 4.96 5.58
N ASN A 58 2.27 6.05 5.61
CA ASN A 58 2.56 6.79 6.84
C ASN A 58 1.56 7.92 7.12
N GLY A 59 0.51 8.06 6.31
CA GLY A 59 -0.46 9.13 6.41
C GLY A 59 -0.25 10.25 5.39
N LYS A 60 -1.24 11.14 5.31
CA LYS A 60 -1.25 12.28 4.40
C LYS A 60 -0.02 13.17 4.59
N GLY A 61 0.61 13.58 3.49
CA GLY A 61 1.86 14.36 3.47
C GLY A 61 3.13 13.57 3.82
N LYS A 62 3.02 12.39 4.45
CA LYS A 62 4.14 11.51 4.80
C LYS A 62 4.39 10.39 3.80
N GLY A 63 3.46 10.20 2.86
CA GLY A 63 3.60 9.27 1.75
C GLY A 63 3.68 7.80 2.18
N TRP A 64 4.35 7.02 1.35
CA TRP A 64 4.54 5.58 1.49
C TRP A 64 6.00 5.24 1.78
N ARG A 65 6.22 4.08 2.40
CA ARG A 65 7.56 3.54 2.62
C ARG A 65 7.56 2.03 2.57
N LEU A 66 8.71 1.43 2.25
CA LEU A 66 8.91 0.00 2.43
C LEU A 66 8.86 -0.35 3.92
N ARG A 67 8.30 -1.51 4.22
CA ARG A 67 8.38 -2.11 5.55
C ARG A 67 9.82 -2.56 5.78
N LYS A 68 10.36 -2.21 6.94
CA LYS A 68 11.73 -2.59 7.36
C LYS A 68 11.69 -3.73 8.37
N PHE A 69 10.68 -3.76 9.24
CA PHE A 69 10.59 -4.75 10.31
C PHE A 69 9.22 -5.43 10.35
N LYS A 70 9.21 -6.71 10.76
CA LYS A 70 7.98 -7.50 10.80
C LYS A 70 6.92 -6.95 11.76
N HIS A 71 7.33 -6.31 12.86
CA HIS A 71 6.38 -5.81 13.86
C HIS A 71 5.66 -4.51 13.44
N GLU A 72 6.04 -3.87 12.33
CA GLU A 72 5.46 -2.57 11.92
C GLU A 72 4.03 -2.69 11.38
N ALA A 73 3.70 -3.84 10.81
CA ALA A 73 2.38 -4.13 10.27
C ALA A 73 2.14 -5.64 10.31
N MET A 74 0.89 -6.04 10.54
CA MET A 74 0.51 -7.44 10.60
C MET A 74 0.37 -8.02 9.19
N ASP A 75 1.11 -9.10 8.94
CA ASP A 75 0.94 -9.96 7.77
C ASP A 75 -0.38 -10.71 7.89
N GLU A 76 -1.07 -10.87 6.77
CA GLU A 76 -2.39 -11.45 6.75
C GLU A 76 -2.68 -12.02 5.37
N VAL A 77 -3.12 -13.28 5.33
CA VAL A 77 -3.52 -13.94 4.09
C VAL A 77 -4.66 -13.11 3.48
N PRO A 78 -4.50 -12.59 2.25
CA PRO A 78 -5.50 -11.73 1.65
C PRO A 78 -6.81 -12.49 1.42
N ASP A 79 -7.92 -11.87 1.78
CA ASP A 79 -9.26 -12.43 1.62
C ASP A 79 -10.08 -11.57 0.66
N PRO A 80 -10.37 -12.04 -0.57
CA PRO A 80 -11.13 -11.28 -1.55
C PRO A 80 -12.57 -11.00 -1.13
N THR A 81 -13.09 -11.68 -0.10
CA THR A 81 -14.46 -11.47 0.38
C THR A 81 -14.57 -10.31 1.37
N ARG A 82 -13.44 -9.78 1.85
CA ARG A 82 -13.40 -8.65 2.77
C ARG A 82 -13.21 -7.33 2.04
N ASP A 83 -13.99 -6.33 2.45
CA ASP A 83 -13.99 -5.00 1.84
C ASP A 83 -12.67 -4.24 1.99
N ASP A 84 -11.83 -4.60 2.97
CA ASP A 84 -10.53 -3.99 3.19
C ASP A 84 -9.43 -4.52 2.27
N PHE A 85 -9.62 -5.66 1.58
CA PHE A 85 -8.66 -6.16 0.60
C PHE A 85 -9.07 -5.80 -0.82
N ILE A 86 -8.13 -5.22 -1.57
CA ILE A 86 -8.32 -4.84 -2.96
C ILE A 86 -7.30 -5.57 -3.83
N PHE A 87 -7.81 -6.27 -4.83
CA PHE A 87 -7.01 -7.03 -5.78
C PHE A 87 -6.48 -6.14 -6.90
N LEU A 88 -5.17 -6.13 -7.10
CA LEU A 88 -4.45 -5.27 -8.04
C LEU A 88 -4.35 -5.95 -9.42
N LEU A 89 -5.47 -6.06 -10.14
CA LEU A 89 -5.53 -6.62 -11.51
C LEU A 89 -5.00 -5.67 -12.59
N ASN A 90 -5.33 -4.37 -12.48
CA ASN A 90 -4.98 -3.36 -13.48
C ASN A 90 -4.79 -2.00 -12.80
N THR A 91 -3.57 -1.47 -12.89
CA THR A 91 -3.00 -0.37 -12.10
C THR A 91 -3.81 0.91 -12.03
N LEU A 92 -4.47 1.31 -13.12
CA LEU A 92 -5.13 2.62 -13.21
C LEU A 92 -6.55 2.64 -12.60
N SER A 93 -7.30 1.54 -12.71
CA SER A 93 -8.66 1.45 -12.17
C SER A 93 -8.68 1.11 -10.68
N THR A 94 -7.66 0.41 -10.17
CA THR A 94 -7.68 -0.14 -8.82
C THR A 94 -7.34 0.87 -7.72
N PHE A 95 -6.59 1.94 -8.03
CA PHE A 95 -6.22 2.95 -7.02
C PHE A 95 -7.26 4.07 -6.84
N GLN A 96 -8.25 4.19 -7.72
CA GLN A 96 -9.32 5.20 -7.63
C GLN A 96 -9.99 5.29 -6.23
N PRO A 97 -10.33 4.18 -5.56
CA PRO A 97 -10.92 4.23 -4.21
C PRO A 97 -10.01 4.85 -3.14
N PHE A 98 -8.70 4.92 -3.39
CA PHE A 98 -7.70 5.43 -2.44
C PHE A 98 -7.33 6.89 -2.67
N LEU A 99 -7.33 7.33 -3.94
CA LEU A 99 -6.94 8.69 -4.32
C LEU A 99 -7.95 9.72 -3.79
N ALA A 100 -9.21 9.36 -3.67
CA ALA A 100 -10.27 10.21 -3.12
C ALA A 100 -10.03 10.63 -1.65
N ILE A 101 -9.06 10.01 -0.96
CA ILE A 101 -8.74 10.27 0.45
C ILE A 101 -7.34 10.92 0.60
N ASP A 102 -6.56 10.98 -0.48
CA ASP A 102 -5.21 11.55 -0.49
C ASP A 102 -5.18 13.05 -0.90
N GLU A 103 -6.28 13.61 -1.43
CA GLU A 103 -6.53 15.07 -1.58
C GLU A 103 -6.97 15.74 -0.28
#